data_AF-A0A7C5UN42-F1
#
_entry.id   AF-A0A7C5UN42-F1
#
_cell.length_a   1.000
_cell.length_b   1.000
_cell.length_c   1.000
_cell.angle_alpha   90.00
_cell.angle_beta   90.00
_cell.angle_gamma   90.00
#
_symmetry.space_group_name_H-M   'P 1'
#
loop_
_entity.id
_entity.type
_entity.pdbx_description
1 polymer ?
#
loop_
_entity_poly.entity_id
_entity_poly.type
_entity_poly.pdbx_seq_one_letter_code
_entity_poly.pdbx_strand_id
1 'polypeptide(L)' 'MRHAILRWAWRVVKPSLREWLDERALRLPAHQRDALAHRLGVPPQTVEQIATLLRQITLHQLERWNP' A
#
# COMPACT_ATOMS: atom_id res chain seq x y z
N MET A 1 23.21 12.50 -15.15
CA MET A 1 23.32 12.58 -13.67
C MET A 1 21.98 12.41 -12.95
N ARG A 2 20.89 13.06 -13.36
CA ARG A 2 19.57 12.99 -12.71
C ARG A 2 18.99 11.56 -12.50
N HIS A 3 19.13 10.65 -13.48
CA HIS A 3 18.68 9.25 -13.35
C HIS A 3 19.55 8.39 -12.40
N ALA A 4 20.81 8.78 -12.16
CA ALA A 4 21.65 8.08 -11.20
C ALA A 4 21.25 8.45 -9.76
N ILE A 5 20.90 9.72 -9.55
CA ILE A 5 20.39 10.23 -8.26
C ILE A 5 19.02 9.63 -7.96
N LEU A 6 18.11 9.56 -8.93
CA LEU A 6 16.79 8.95 -8.76
C LEU A 6 16.89 7.45 -8.43
N ARG A 7 17.75 6.69 -9.12
CA ARG A 7 17.98 5.28 -8.81
C ARG A 7 18.60 5.07 -7.44
N TRP A 8 19.53 5.94 -7.03
CA TRP A 8 20.13 5.88 -5.70
C TRP A 8 19.09 6.20 -4.61
N ALA A 9 18.34 7.29 -4.75
CA ALA A 9 17.26 7.67 -3.85
C ALA A 9 16.20 6.57 -3.76
N TRP A 10 15.82 5.97 -4.89
CA TRP A 10 14.88 4.86 -4.91
C TRP A 10 15.42 3.61 -4.20
N ARG A 11 16.69 3.27 -4.39
CA ARG A 11 17.31 2.12 -3.74
C ARG A 11 17.35 2.26 -2.21
N VAL A 12 17.46 3.50 -1.71
CA VAL A 12 17.43 3.81 -0.27
C VAL A 12 15.99 3.85 0.27
N VAL A 13 15.06 4.43 -0.49
CA VAL A 13 13.67 4.65 -0.04
C VAL A 13 12.80 3.39 -0.16
N LYS A 14 13.00 2.58 -1.21
CA LYS A 14 12.25 1.34 -1.48
C LYS A 14 12.13 0.39 -0.28
N PRO A 15 13.20 0.05 0.48
CA PRO A 15 13.07 -0.85 1.63
C PRO A 15 12.17 -0.26 2.73
N SER A 16 12.33 1.02 3.09
CA SER A 16 11.49 1.68 4.08
C SER A 16 10.03 1.80 3.63
N LEU A 17 9.80 2.04 2.33
CA LEU A 17 8.45 2.08 1.75
C LEU A 17 7.79 0.70 1.75
N ARG A 18 8.56 -0.36 1.47
CA ARG A 18 8.11 -1.75 1.57
C ARG A 18 7.73 -2.10 3.00
N GLU A 19 8.61 -1.82 3.96
CA GLU A 19 8.37 -2.07 5.38
C GLU A 19 7.16 -1.29 5.89
N TRP A 20 7.03 -0.02 5.51
CA TRP A 20 5.85 0.78 5.85
C TRP A 20 4.56 0.24 5.22
N LEU A 21 4.60 -0.23 3.97
CA LEU A 21 3.46 -0.90 3.32
C LEU A 21 3.11 -2.23 4.00
N ASP A 22 4.12 -2.94 4.49
CA ASP A 22 3.96 -4.24 5.12
C ASP A 22 3.40 -4.12 6.55
N GLU A 23 3.91 -3.16 7.32
CA GLU A 23 3.53 -2.99 8.72
C GLU A 23 2.30 -2.09 8.91
N ARG A 24 2.19 -1.01 8.13
CA ARG A 24 1.44 0.17 8.59
C ARG A 24 0.40 0.70 7.60
N ALA A 25 0.65 0.62 6.30
CA ALA A 25 -0.18 1.33 5.33
C ALA A 25 -1.61 0.80 5.19
N LEU A 26 -1.85 -0.49 5.49
CA LEU A 26 -3.12 -1.15 5.14
C LEU A 26 -3.77 -1.92 6.28
N ARG A 27 -3.31 -1.74 7.52
CA ARG A 27 -4.09 -2.10 8.69
C ARG A 27 -5.13 -1.00 8.91
N LEU A 28 -6.24 -1.07 8.19
CA LEU A 28 -7.37 -0.19 8.47
C LEU A 28 -7.88 -0.52 9.89
N PRO A 29 -7.96 0.46 10.80
CA PRO A 29 -8.56 0.23 12.11
C PRO A 29 -9.97 -0.32 11.94
N ALA A 30 -10.36 -1.34 12.71
CA ALA A 30 -11.65 -2.01 12.56
C ALA A 30 -12.84 -1.01 12.53
N HIS A 31 -12.79 0.02 13.38
CA HIS A 31 -13.77 1.10 13.40
C HIS A 31 -13.89 1.88 12.08
N GLN A 32 -12.76 2.16 11.40
CA GLN A 32 -12.80 2.84 10.10
C GLN A 32 -13.30 1.91 9.00
N ARG A 33 -12.95 0.62 9.06
CA ARG A 33 -13.43 -0.39 8.12
C ARG A 33 -14.94 -0.51 8.19
N ASP A 34 -15.49 -0.62 9.40
CA ASP A 34 -16.92 -0.81 9.60
C ASP A 34 -17.71 0.45 9.24
N ALA A 35 -17.17 1.64 9.53
CA ALA A 35 -17.74 2.91 9.05
C ALA A 35 -17.73 3.02 7.51
N LEU A 36 -16.67 2.55 6.85
CA LEU A 36 -16.56 2.56 5.39
C LEU A 36 -17.52 1.55 4.76
N ALA A 37 -17.59 0.34 5.33
CA ALA A 37 -18.51 -0.72 4.92
C ALA A 37 -19.97 -0.25 5.00
N HIS A 38 -20.33 0.40 6.11
CA HIS A 38 -21.64 1.00 6.30
C HIS A 38 -21.93 2.11 5.28
N ARG A 39 -20.99 3.03 5.04
CA ARG A 39 -21.16 4.12 4.06
C ARG A 39 -21.32 3.62 2.62
N LEU A 40 -20.61 2.55 2.27
CA LEU A 40 -20.61 1.97 0.92
C LEU A 40 -21.71 0.92 0.74
N GLY A 41 -22.43 0.55 1.81
CA GLY A 41 -23.45 -0.49 1.76
C GLY A 41 -22.90 -1.88 1.45
N VAL A 42 -21.63 -2.15 1.77
CA VAL A 42 -20.95 -3.42 1.47
C VAL A 42 -20.57 -4.15 2.77
N PRO A 43 -20.40 -5.47 2.73
CA PRO A 43 -19.85 -6.21 3.87
C PRO A 43 -18.46 -5.70 4.27
N PRO A 44 -18.12 -5.63 5.56
CA PRO A 44 -16.79 -5.23 6.02
C PRO A 44 -15.68 -6.14 5.49
N GLN A 45 -15.99 -7.41 5.22
CA GLN A 45 -15.08 -8.36 4.57
C GLN A 45 -14.69 -7.90 3.16
N THR A 46 -15.61 -7.27 2.41
CA THR A 46 -15.33 -6.73 1.08
C THR A 46 -14.33 -5.57 1.15
N VAL A 47 -14.48 -4.68 2.14
CA VAL A 47 -13.52 -3.59 2.37
C VAL A 47 -12.13 -4.13 2.70
N GLU A 48 -12.05 -5.19 3.51
CA GLU A 48 -10.79 -5.85 3.87
C GLU A 48 -10.13 -6.56 2.68
N GLN A 49 -10.92 -7.22 1.83
CA GLN A 49 -10.43 -7.83 0.59
C GLN A 49 -9.88 -6.78 -0.38
N ILE A 50 -10.59 -5.67 -0.56
CA ILE A 50 -10.14 -4.56 -1.42
C ILE A 50 -8.85 -3.94 -0.87
N ALA A 51 -8.76 -3.70 0.44
CA ALA A 51 -7.55 -3.20 1.07
C ALA A 51 -6.36 -4.17 0.86
N THR A 52 -6.60 -5.48 0.99
CA THR A 52 -5.58 -6.51 0.74
C THR A 52 -5.14 -6.53 -0.73
N LEU A 53 -6.07 -6.44 -1.67
CA LEU A 53 -5.76 -6.37 -3.10
C LEU A 53 -4.97 -5.11 -3.45
N LEU A 54 -5.36 -3.95 -2.91
CA LEU A 54 -4.61 -2.71 -3.08
C LEU A 54 -3.18 -2.84 -2.56
N ARG A 55 -2.99 -3.49 -1.40
CA ARG A 55 -1.64 -3.79 -0.87
C ARG A 55 -0.79 -4.56 -1.87
N GLN A 56 -1.34 -5.64 -2.40
CA GLN A 56 -0.63 -6.51 -3.33
C GLN A 56 -0.29 -5.76 -4.62
N ILE A 57 -1.24 -4.99 -5.16
CA ILE A 57 -1.01 -4.17 -6.36
C ILE A 57 0.08 -3.13 -6.11
N THR A 58 0.02 -2.41 -5.00
CA THR A 58 1.02 -1.38 -4.66
C THR A 58 2.40 -1.98 -4.43
N LEU A 59 2.50 -3.12 -3.74
CA LEU A 59 3.77 -3.84 -3.56
C LEU A 59 4.33 -4.34 -4.91
N HIS A 60 3.47 -4.90 -5.75
CA HIS A 60 3.87 -5.38 -7.08
C HIS A 60 4.34 -4.24 -8.00
N GLN A 61 3.67 -3.09 -7.95
CA GLN A 61 4.08 -1.86 -8.63
C GLN A 61 5.42 -1.35 -8.09
N LEU A 62 5.59 -1.33 -6.77
CA LEU A 62 6.84 -0.93 -6.10
C LEU A 62 8.02 -1.83 -6.50
N GLU A 63 7.78 -3.13 -6.63
CA GLU A 63 8.79 -4.08 -7.05
C GLU A 63 9.21 -3.88 -8.50
N ARG A 64 8.25 -3.66 -9.40
CA ARG A 64 8.46 -3.45 -10.84
C ARG A 64 8.97 -2.06 -11.20
N TRP A 65 8.78 -1.06 -10.35
CA TRP A 65 9.22 0.30 -10.64
C TRP A 65 10.75 0.41 -10.58
N ASN A 66 11.35 0.78 -11.71
CA ASN A 66 12.77 1.04 -11.87
C ASN A 66 12.96 2.41 -12.55
N PRO A 67 13.25 3.48 -11.77
CA PRO A 67 13.37 4.86 -12.26
C PRO A 67 14.71 5.18 -12.95
#